data_AF-A0A7C6Z8F3-F1
#
_entry.id   AF-A0A7C6Z8F3-F1
#
_cell.length_a   1.000
_cell.length_b   1.000
_cell.length_c   1.000
_cell.angle_alpha   90.00
_cell.angle_beta   90.00
_cell.angle_gamma   90.00
#
_symmetry.space_group_name_H-M   'P 1'
#
loop_
_entity.id
_entity.type
_entity.pdbx_description
1 polymer ?
#
loop_
_entity_poly.entity_id
_entity_poly.type
_entity_poly.pdbx_seq_one_letter_code
_entity_poly.pdbx_strand_id
1 'polypeptide(L)'
;MIRRLEFARTELADLGDFGDLDFSRYTSDRLIRRNVERIIENVVNSLSDIGKIILSQADIEMPESYRDIFTKLVSLGLIDPNLSTRLADTTRLRNVLTHQYLDIKWEHIKAFLTQGRSDAQAFLDRIEEWIAAEDAPV
;
A
#
# COMPACT_ATOMS: atom_id res chain seq x y z
N MET A 1 10.96 9.32 6.61
CA MET A 1 10.43 7.94 6.66
C MET A 1 9.35 7.79 7.72
N ILE A 2 9.64 8.03 9.00
CA ILE A 2 8.70 7.89 10.14
C ILE A 2 7.32 8.54 9.88
N ARG A 3 7.27 9.83 9.49
CA ARG A 3 5.99 10.49 9.17
C ARG A 3 5.13 9.80 8.10
N ARG A 4 5.76 9.11 7.14
CA ARG A 4 5.06 8.35 6.09
C ARG A 4 4.52 7.02 6.62
N LEU A 5 5.24 6.37 7.54
CA LEU A 5 4.76 5.18 8.26
C LEU A 5 3.52 5.56 9.09
N GLU A 6 3.62 6.61 9.91
CA GLU A 6 2.50 7.11 10.72
C GLU A 6 1.28 7.44 9.88
N PHE A 7 1.47 8.17 8.76
CA PHE A 7 0.39 8.49 7.84
C PHE A 7 -0.25 7.23 7.23
N ALA A 8 0.54 6.26 6.75
CA ALA A 8 0.02 5.01 6.21
C ALA A 8 -0.75 4.19 7.25
N ARG A 9 -0.29 4.17 8.51
CA ARG A 9 -0.99 3.52 9.63
C ARG A 9 -2.34 4.16 9.91
N THR A 10 -2.40 5.49 9.97
CA THR A 10 -3.66 6.22 10.17
C THR A 10 -4.64 5.90 9.05
N GLU A 11 -4.22 5.98 7.79
CA GLU A 11 -5.10 5.67 6.65
C GLU A 11 -5.57 4.20 6.67
N LEU A 12 -4.72 3.24 7.07
CA LEU A 12 -5.12 1.83 7.23
C LEU A 12 -6.05 1.57 8.42
N ALA A 13 -5.99 2.41 9.45
CA ALA A 13 -6.92 2.39 10.58
C ALA A 13 -8.29 2.90 10.12
N ASP A 14 -8.35 4.07 9.48
CA ASP A 14 -9.57 4.65 8.92
C ASP A 14 -10.22 3.74 7.88
N LEU A 15 -9.40 3.03 7.09
CA LEU A 15 -9.90 2.03 6.13
C LEU A 15 -10.66 0.88 6.81
N GLY A 16 -10.38 0.62 8.09
CA GLY A 16 -11.04 -0.40 8.88
C GLY A 16 -12.55 -0.19 9.02
N ASP A 17 -13.01 1.06 8.96
CA ASP A 17 -14.44 1.42 9.05
C ASP A 17 -15.24 0.98 7.81
N PHE A 18 -14.54 0.56 6.74
CA PHE A 18 -15.13 0.12 5.48
C PHE A 18 -15.08 -1.40 5.28
N GLY A 19 -14.79 -2.20 6.32
CA GLY A 19 -14.68 -3.66 6.22
C GLY A 19 -15.93 -4.37 5.68
N ASP A 20 -17.12 -3.87 6.03
CA ASP A 20 -18.42 -4.40 5.57
C ASP A 20 -18.98 -3.66 4.35
N LEU A 21 -18.15 -2.90 3.62
CA LEU A 21 -18.57 -2.24 2.40
C LEU A 21 -18.92 -3.29 1.33
N ASP A 22 -20.07 -3.11 0.68
CA ASP A 22 -20.50 -3.93 -0.45
C ASP A 22 -20.64 -3.09 -1.73
N PHE A 23 -20.89 -3.77 -2.86
CA PHE A 23 -21.02 -3.12 -4.15
C PHE A 23 -22.20 -2.14 -4.21
N SER A 24 -23.29 -2.47 -3.51
CA SER A 24 -24.50 -1.63 -3.50
C SER A 24 -24.20 -0.29 -2.85
N ARG A 25 -23.64 -0.29 -1.64
CA ARG A 25 -23.25 0.93 -0.93
C ARG A 25 -22.15 1.71 -1.67
N TYR A 26 -21.15 1.01 -2.21
CA TYR A 26 -20.07 1.64 -2.99
C TYR A 26 -20.60 2.38 -4.23
N THR A 27 -21.61 1.83 -4.91
CA THR A 27 -22.18 2.47 -6.11
C THR A 27 -23.18 3.57 -5.76
N SER A 28 -24.02 3.37 -4.74
CA SER A 28 -25.09 4.31 -4.37
C SER A 28 -24.61 5.53 -3.59
N ASP A 29 -23.55 5.40 -2.78
CA ASP A 29 -23.04 6.47 -1.93
C ASP A 29 -21.72 7.06 -2.48
N ARG A 30 -21.82 8.27 -3.02
CA ARG A 30 -20.67 8.98 -3.60
C ARG A 30 -19.63 9.41 -2.56
N LEU A 31 -20.02 9.67 -1.32
CA LEU A 31 -19.11 10.11 -0.27
C LEU A 31 -18.29 8.93 0.23
N ILE A 32 -18.95 7.81 0.54
CA ILE A 32 -18.28 6.55 0.90
C ILE A 32 -17.30 6.15 -0.20
N ARG A 33 -17.75 6.16 -1.46
CA ARG A 33 -16.89 5.83 -2.60
C ARG A 33 -15.64 6.70 -2.67
N ARG A 34 -15.80 8.02 -2.58
CA ARG A 34 -14.66 8.96 -2.66
C ARG A 34 -13.69 8.76 -1.50
N ASN A 35 -14.19 8.52 -0.30
CA ASN A 35 -13.36 8.31 0.88
C ASN A 35 -12.56 7.00 0.75
N VAL A 36 -13.21 5.88 0.44
CA VAL A 36 -12.51 4.59 0.32
C VAL A 36 -11.48 4.60 -0.82
N GLU A 37 -11.83 5.19 -1.98
CA GLU A 37 -10.89 5.33 -3.10
C GLU A 37 -9.67 6.17 -2.71
N ARG A 38 -9.89 7.29 -2.01
CA ARG A 38 -8.81 8.19 -1.59
C ARG A 38 -7.90 7.58 -0.53
N ILE A 39 -8.48 6.89 0.46
CA ILE A 39 -7.71 6.24 1.53
C ILE A 39 -6.81 5.16 0.95
N ILE A 40 -7.34 4.30 0.06
CA ILE A 40 -6.55 3.27 -0.61
C ILE A 40 -5.42 3.89 -1.45
N GLU A 41 -5.70 4.96 -2.19
CA GLU A 41 -4.69 5.68 -2.96
C GLU A 41 -3.57 6.21 -2.05
N ASN A 42 -3.94 6.84 -0.92
CA ASN A 42 -3.00 7.36 0.07
C ASN A 42 -2.10 6.27 0.64
N VAL A 43 -2.66 5.11 1.01
CA VAL A 43 -1.89 3.97 1.50
C VAL A 43 -0.89 3.51 0.43
N VAL A 44 -1.36 3.20 -0.79
CA VAL A 44 -0.48 2.70 -1.86
C VAL A 44 0.65 3.69 -2.21
N ASN A 45 0.34 4.99 -2.22
CA ASN A 45 1.34 6.04 -2.41
C ASN A 45 2.39 6.04 -1.30
N SER A 46 1.95 5.90 -0.06
CA SER A 46 2.84 5.91 1.12
C SER A 46 3.77 4.71 1.12
N LEU A 47 3.26 3.50 0.85
CA LEU A 47 4.08 2.28 0.74
C LEU A 47 5.15 2.44 -0.35
N SER A 48 4.75 2.98 -1.50
CA SER A 48 5.66 3.22 -2.64
C SER A 48 6.74 4.24 -2.30
N ASP A 49 6.37 5.33 -1.63
CA ASP A 49 7.30 6.37 -1.19
C ASP A 49 8.30 5.84 -0.16
N ILE A 50 7.84 5.04 0.80
CA ILE A 50 8.70 4.38 1.79
C ILE A 50 9.71 3.48 1.07
N GLY A 51 9.25 2.64 0.14
CA GLY A 51 10.13 1.78 -0.65
C GLY A 51 11.19 2.58 -1.42
N LYS A 52 10.81 3.68 -2.07
CA LYS A 52 11.77 4.56 -2.77
C LYS A 52 12.81 5.18 -1.84
N ILE A 53 12.40 5.62 -0.64
CA ILE A 53 13.32 6.17 0.35
C ILE A 53 14.37 5.12 0.75
N ILE A 54 13.93 3.90 1.04
CA ILE A 54 14.81 2.78 1.42
C ILE A 54 15.80 2.46 0.30
N LEU A 55 15.31 2.32 -0.94
CA LEU A 55 16.19 2.05 -2.09
C LEU A 55 17.22 3.16 -2.29
N SER A 56 16.83 4.43 -2.05
CA SER A 56 17.74 5.56 -2.12
C SER A 56 18.79 5.55 -1.01
N GLN A 57 18.45 5.06 0.19
CA GLN A 57 19.41 4.92 1.29
C GLN A 57 20.41 3.79 1.04
N ALA A 58 19.99 2.74 0.35
CA ALA A 58 20.81 1.59 -0.01
C ALA A 58 21.64 1.80 -1.31
N ASP A 59 21.65 3.01 -1.87
CA ASP A 59 22.30 3.36 -3.14
C ASP A 59 21.86 2.45 -4.32
N ILE A 60 20.62 1.96 -4.28
CA ILE A 60 20.03 1.15 -5.35
C ILE A 60 19.42 2.08 -6.39
N GLU A 61 19.69 1.78 -7.66
CA GLU A 61 19.10 2.47 -8.80
C GLU A 61 17.57 2.60 -8.67
N MET A 62 17.08 3.82 -8.89
CA MET A 62 15.66 4.13 -8.76
C MET A 62 14.80 3.32 -9.73
N PRO A 63 13.70 2.72 -9.25
CA PRO A 63 12.84 1.89 -10.07
C PRO A 63 12.06 2.71 -11.10
N GLU A 64 11.92 2.14 -12.31
CA GLU A 64 11.12 2.73 -13.40
C GLU A 64 9.61 2.56 -13.19
N SER A 65 9.21 1.57 -12.39
CA SER A 65 7.80 1.30 -12.07
C SER A 65 7.56 1.04 -10.58
N TYR A 66 6.30 1.17 -10.16
CA TYR A 66 5.89 0.86 -8.79
C TYR A 66 6.12 -0.60 -8.41
N ARG A 67 5.97 -1.51 -9.38
CA ARG A 67 6.25 -2.93 -9.17
C ARG A 67 7.73 -3.16 -8.85
N ASP A 68 8.61 -2.46 -9.57
CA ASP A 68 10.05 -2.61 -9.40
C ASP A 68 10.54 -2.12 -8.05
N ILE A 69 9.81 -1.19 -7.40
CA ILE A 69 10.08 -0.79 -6.00
C ILE A 69 10.07 -2.04 -5.11
N PHE A 70 8.96 -2.78 -5.10
CA PHE A 70 8.79 -3.93 -4.21
C PHE A 70 9.69 -5.10 -4.63
N THR A 71 9.96 -5.28 -5.92
CA THR A 71 10.92 -6.30 -6.38
C THR A 71 12.33 -6.02 -5.84
N LYS A 72 12.80 -4.77 -5.90
CA LYS A 72 14.13 -4.39 -5.39
C LYS A 72 14.23 -4.48 -3.86
N LEU A 73 13.12 -4.31 -3.13
CA LEU A 73 13.11 -4.53 -1.67
C LEU A 73 13.31 -6.01 -1.29
N VAL A 74 12.99 -6.97 -2.18
CA VAL A 74 13.30 -8.39 -1.97
C VAL A 74 14.81 -8.62 -2.00
N SER A 75 15.53 -7.97 -2.92
CA SER A 75 17.01 -8.10 -2.99
C SER A 75 17.73 -7.55 -1.76
N LEU A 76 17.06 -6.68 -0.99
CA LEU A 76 17.55 -6.19 0.30
C LEU A 76 17.19 -7.13 1.48
N GLY A 77 16.47 -8.22 1.23
CA GLY A 77 15.99 -9.11 2.29
C GLY A 77 14.92 -8.50 3.20
N LEU A 78 14.41 -7.31 2.86
CA LEU A 78 13.40 -6.61 3.65
C LEU A 78 12.10 -7.37 3.62
N ILE A 79 11.59 -7.69 2.42
CA ILE A 79 10.32 -8.42 2.25
C ILE A 79 10.54 -9.71 1.47
N ASP A 80 9.67 -10.69 1.67
CA ASP A 80 9.71 -11.94 0.90
C ASP A 80 9.07 -11.76 -0.50
N PRO A 81 9.38 -12.64 -1.47
CA PRO A 81 8.85 -12.55 -2.83
C PRO A 81 7.32 -12.60 -2.93
N ASN A 82 6.65 -13.32 -2.02
CA ASN A 82 5.19 -13.42 -2.03
C ASN A 82 4.57 -12.08 -1.60
N LEU A 83 5.07 -11.47 -0.52
CA LEU A 83 4.62 -10.15 -0.09
C LEU A 83 4.90 -9.09 -1.17
N SER A 84 6.08 -9.13 -1.79
CA SER A 84 6.44 -8.25 -2.90
C SER A 84 5.45 -8.34 -4.08
N THR A 85 5.09 -9.56 -4.48
CA THR A 85 4.12 -9.78 -5.56
C THR A 85 2.76 -9.18 -5.23
N ARG A 86 2.25 -9.42 -4.01
CA ARG A 86 0.95 -8.89 -3.59
C ARG A 86 0.94 -7.37 -3.49
N LEU A 87 2.00 -6.76 -2.93
CA LEU A 87 2.15 -5.31 -2.89
C LEU A 87 2.23 -4.68 -4.29
N ALA A 88 2.98 -5.31 -5.21
CA ALA A 88 3.04 -4.87 -6.61
C ALA A 88 1.71 -4.97 -7.36
N ASP A 89 0.81 -5.86 -6.94
CA ASP A 89 -0.55 -5.91 -7.49
C ASP A 89 -1.42 -4.78 -6.93
N THR A 90 -1.25 -4.41 -5.65
CA THR A 90 -1.96 -3.25 -5.10
C THR A 90 -1.61 -1.96 -5.82
N THR A 91 -0.42 -1.82 -6.41
CA THR A 91 -0.07 -0.59 -7.15
C THR A 91 -0.87 -0.42 -8.44
N ARG A 92 -1.45 -1.50 -8.97
CA ARG A 92 -2.36 -1.42 -10.13
C ARG A 92 -3.63 -0.64 -9.81
N LEU A 93 -4.05 -0.57 -8.54
CA LEU A 93 -5.21 0.24 -8.11
C LEU A 93 -5.07 1.69 -8.54
N ARG A 94 -3.86 2.26 -8.51
CA ARG A 94 -3.67 3.66 -8.91
C ARG A 94 -4.09 3.95 -10.34
N ASN A 95 -3.92 2.99 -11.24
CA ASN A 95 -4.34 3.12 -12.64
C ASN A 95 -5.83 2.84 -12.81
N VAL A 96 -6.41 2.00 -11.95
CA VAL A 96 -7.84 1.65 -12.02
C VAL A 96 -8.72 2.73 -11.37
N LEU A 97 -8.23 3.40 -10.34
CA LEU A 97 -8.94 4.49 -9.66
C LEU A 97 -9.20 5.70 -10.58
N THR A 98 -8.42 5.88 -11.65
CA THR A 98 -8.67 6.91 -12.67
C THR A 98 -9.72 6.50 -13.71
N HIS A 99 -10.12 5.22 -13.75
CA HIS A 99 -11.14 4.72 -14.67
C HIS A 99 -12.53 5.26 -14.32
N GLN A 100 -13.46 5.33 -15.28
CA GLN A 100 -14.85 5.76 -15.04
C GLN A 100 -15.82 4.60 -14.70
N TYR A 101 -15.39 3.34 -14.81
CA TYR A 101 -16.27 2.17 -14.63
C TYR A 101 -16.23 1.69 -13.18
N LEU A 102 -17.38 1.73 -12.49
CA LEU A 102 -17.48 1.47 -11.05
C LEU A 102 -17.40 -0.02 -10.70
N ASP A 103 -17.87 -0.90 -11.58
CA ASP A 103 -17.75 -2.35 -11.46
C ASP A 103 -16.29 -2.79 -11.48
N ILE A 104 -15.51 -2.30 -12.44
CA ILE A 104 -14.06 -2.58 -12.52
C ILE A 104 -13.36 -2.06 -11.27
N LYS A 105 -13.62 -0.82 -10.85
CA LYS A 105 -13.04 -0.28 -9.61
C LYS A 105 -13.37 -1.14 -8.39
N TRP A 106 -14.62 -1.58 -8.29
CA TRP A 106 -15.09 -2.32 -7.12
C TRP A 106 -14.30 -3.61 -6.91
N GLU A 107 -13.97 -4.36 -7.96
CA GLU A 107 -13.17 -5.58 -7.85
C GLU A 107 -11.82 -5.32 -7.16
N HIS A 108 -11.16 -4.22 -7.55
CA HIS A 108 -9.89 -3.83 -6.97
C HIS A 108 -10.03 -3.25 -5.55
N ILE A 109 -11.06 -2.44 -5.28
CA ILE A 109 -11.37 -1.93 -3.94
C ILE A 109 -11.61 -3.10 -2.99
N LYS A 110 -12.45 -4.06 -3.38
CA LYS A 110 -12.78 -5.24 -2.58
C LYS A 110 -11.54 -6.10 -2.32
N ALA A 111 -10.69 -6.30 -3.33
CA ALA A 111 -9.42 -7.03 -3.17
C ALA A 111 -8.50 -6.32 -2.15
N PHE A 112 -8.46 -4.99 -2.17
CA PHE A 112 -7.67 -4.24 -1.19
C PHE A 112 -8.25 -4.31 0.22
N LEU A 113 -9.57 -4.13 0.38
CA LEU A 113 -10.26 -4.21 1.67
C LEU A 113 -10.11 -5.58 2.33
N THR A 114 -10.02 -6.65 1.54
CA THR A 114 -9.91 -8.04 2.05
C THR A 114 -8.47 -8.47 2.29
N GLN A 115 -7.58 -8.34 1.29
CA GLN A 115 -6.20 -8.85 1.36
C GLN A 115 -5.16 -7.73 1.36
N GLY A 116 -5.35 -6.69 0.54
CA GLY A 116 -4.38 -5.60 0.40
C GLY A 116 -4.11 -4.84 1.71
N ARG A 117 -5.10 -4.73 2.59
CA ARG A 117 -4.95 -4.14 3.92
C ARG A 117 -3.94 -4.91 4.77
N SER A 118 -4.05 -6.24 4.80
CA SER A 118 -3.12 -7.10 5.55
C SER A 118 -1.72 -7.09 4.96
N ASP A 119 -1.61 -7.04 3.63
CA ASP A 119 -0.30 -6.93 2.97
C ASP A 119 0.37 -5.57 3.24
N ALA A 120 -0.39 -4.49 3.23
CA ALA A 120 0.10 -3.16 3.60
C ALA A 120 0.56 -3.14 5.06
N GLN A 121 -0.18 -3.76 5.99
CA GLN A 121 0.24 -3.89 7.39
C GLN A 121 1.54 -4.68 7.52
N ALA A 122 1.62 -5.85 6.90
CA ALA A 122 2.82 -6.69 6.93
C ALA A 122 4.06 -5.96 6.38
N PHE A 123 3.89 -5.12 5.35
CA PHE A 123 4.95 -4.26 4.85
C PHE A 123 5.42 -3.26 5.91
N LEU A 124 4.48 -2.51 6.51
CA LEU A 124 4.80 -1.48 7.51
C LEU A 124 5.48 -2.09 8.75
N ASP A 125 4.98 -3.23 9.24
CA ASP A 125 5.57 -3.97 10.36
C ASP A 125 7.04 -4.31 10.06
N ARG A 126 7.30 -4.81 8.86
CA ARG A 126 8.65 -5.18 8.43
C ARG A 126 9.60 -3.98 8.31
N ILE A 127 9.11 -2.83 7.87
CA ILE A 127 9.93 -1.61 7.81
C ILE A 127 10.22 -1.08 9.22
N GLU A 128 9.25 -1.13 10.13
CA GLU A 128 9.47 -0.74 11.53
C GLU A 128 10.48 -1.66 12.23
N GLU A 129 10.42 -2.98 12.01
CA GLU A 129 11.42 -3.95 12.48
C GLU A 129 12.82 -3.60 11.95
N TRP A 130 12.93 -3.25 10.66
CA TRP A 130 14.21 -2.88 10.05
C TRP A 130 14.78 -1.58 10.65
N ILE A 131 13.97 -0.54 10.82
CA ILE A 131 14.40 0.72 11.46
C ILE A 131 14.88 0.46 12.90
N ALA A 132 14.13 -0.33 13.67
CA ALA A 132 14.49 -0.65 15.04
C ALA A 132 15.81 -1.45 15.14
N ALA A 133 16.11 -2.29 14.14
CA ALA A 133 17.37 -3.02 14.06
C ALA A 133 18.56 -2.11 13.71
N GLU A 134 18.37 -1.06 12.90
CA GLU A 134 19.41 -0.07 12.59
C GLU A 134 19.72 0.85 13.78
N ASP A 135 18.72 1.19 14.59
CA ASP A 135 18.87 2.05 15.78
C ASP A 135 19.42 1.30 17.02
N ALA A 136 19.60 -0.03 16.93
CA ALA A 136 20.14 -0.82 18.03
C ALA A 136 21.64 -0.50 18.24
N PRO A 137 22.07 -0.15 19.47
CA PRO A 137 23.49 0.12 19.74
C PRO A 137 24.30 -1.17 19.54
N VAL A 138 25.35 -1.06 18.70
CA VAL A 138 26.37 -2.09 18.47
C VAL A 138 27.10 -2.44 19.76
#